data_AF-A0A8J1KQV9-F1
#
_entry.id   AF-A0A8J1KQV9-F1
#
_cell.length_a   1.000
_cell.length_b   1.000
_cell.length_c   1.000
_cell.angle_alpha   90.00
_cell.angle_beta   90.00
_cell.angle_gamma   90.00
#
_symmetry.space_group_name_H-M   'P 1'
#
loop_
_entity.id
_entity.type
_entity.pdbx_description
1 polymer ?
#
loop_
_entity_poly.entity_id
_entity_poly.type
_entity_poly.pdbx_seq_one_letter_code
_entity_poly.pdbx_strand_id
1 'polypeptide(L)'
;MYLSMNQMFQIMKDYSDILVKNIQRYVDKDEPCATKDVIGAYSLDVMTSTSFSVNIDSLNKPSDPFVIHMKKLLTSGLLNPLIILVGNLL
;
A
#
# COMPACT_ATOMS: atom_id res chain seq x y z
N MET A 1 -14.94 -2.62 -13.38
CA MET A 1 -14.01 -2.38 -14.50
C MET A 1 -12.63 -2.72 -13.97
N TYR A 2 -11.99 -3.77 -14.47
CA TYR A 2 -10.66 -4.19 -14.01
C TYR A 2 -9.59 -3.50 -14.86
N LEU A 3 -8.52 -3.00 -14.24
CA LEU A 3 -7.39 -2.42 -14.96
C LEU A 3 -6.62 -3.51 -15.72
N SER A 4 -6.13 -3.17 -16.92
CA SER A 4 -5.16 -4.01 -17.62
C SER A 4 -3.81 -4.00 -16.89
N MET A 5 -3.00 -5.04 -17.10
CA MET A 5 -1.65 -5.11 -16.52
C MET A 5 -0.79 -3.89 -16.87
N ASN A 6 -0.91 -3.39 -18.10
CA ASN A 6 -0.17 -2.20 -18.52
C ASN A 6 -0.60 -0.95 -17.74
N GLN A 7 -1.90 -0.80 -17.45
CA GLN A 7 -2.40 0.31 -16.63
C GLN A 7 -1.96 0.19 -15.17
N MET A 8 -2.03 -1.00 -14.58
CA MET A 8 -1.52 -1.22 -13.22
C MET A 8 -0.02 -0.94 -13.14
N PHE A 9 0.75 -1.30 -14.17
CA PHE A 9 2.17 -1.03 -14.23
C PHE A 9 2.48 0.47 -14.27
N GLN A 10 1.72 1.27 -15.01
CA GLN A 10 1.89 2.74 -14.96
C GLN A 10 1.62 3.28 -13.56
N ILE A 11 0.54 2.84 -12.90
CA ILE A 11 0.23 3.25 -11.52
C ILE A 11 1.38 2.89 -10.56
N MET A 12 1.92 1.67 -10.68
CA MET A 12 3.08 1.25 -9.87
C MET A 12 4.29 2.16 -10.10
N LYS A 13 4.55 2.56 -11.35
CA LYS A 13 5.63 3.50 -11.66
C LYS A 13 5.40 4.87 -11.03
N ASP A 14 4.19 5.41 -11.13
CA ASP A 14 3.86 6.73 -10.56
C ASP A 14 4.10 6.75 -9.04
N TYR A 15 3.67 5.69 -8.34
CA TYR A 15 3.93 5.56 -6.90
C TYR A 15 5.39 5.25 -6.57
N SER A 16 6.15 4.66 -7.49
CA SER A 16 7.59 4.38 -7.29
C SER A 16 8.43 5.65 -7.18
N ASP A 17 8.04 6.74 -7.87
CA ASP A 17 8.72 8.03 -7.75
C ASP A 17 8.56 8.61 -6.33
N ILE A 18 7.38 8.46 -5.73
CA ILE A 18 7.09 8.87 -4.35
C ILE A 18 7.87 8.00 -3.36
N LEU A 19 7.97 6.70 -3.63
CA LEU A 19 8.76 5.75 -2.85
C LEU A 19 10.24 6.15 -2.83
N VAL A 20 10.86 6.37 -4.00
CA VAL A 20 12.26 6.77 -4.12
C VAL A 20 12.52 8.07 -3.36
N LYS A 21 11.64 9.06 -3.50
CA LYS A 21 11.74 10.33 -2.76
C LYS A 21 11.69 10.13 -1.23
N ASN A 22 10.88 9.19 -0.74
CA ASN A 22 10.81 8.91 0.68
C ASN A 22 12.04 8.15 1.19
N ILE A 23 12.57 7.20 0.43
CA ILE A 23 13.84 6.51 0.75
C ILE A 23 14.99 7.52 0.79
N GLN A 24 15.04 8.45 -0.17
CA GLN A 24 16.09 9.47 -0.24
C GLN A 24 16.16 10.31 1.04
N ARG A 25 15.03 10.61 1.69
CA ARG A 25 15.02 11.33 2.98
C ARG A 25 15.76 10.61 4.10
N TYR A 26 15.78 9.27 4.11
CA TYR A 26 16.56 8.48 5.07
C TYR A 26 18.04 8.52 4.72
N VAL A 27 18.36 8.39 3.43
CA VAL A 27 19.75 8.48 2.91
C VAL A 27 20.37 9.84 3.24
N ASP A 28 19.65 10.93 2.99
CA ASP A 28 20.11 12.30 3.23
C ASP A 28 20.39 12.59 4.71
N LYS A 29 19.72 11.85 5.61
CA LYS A 29 19.87 11.98 7.07
C LYS A 29 20.82 10.97 7.69
N ASP A 30 21.36 10.04 6.90
CA ASP A 30 22.12 8.88 7.37
C ASP A 30 21.36 8.06 8.44
N GLU A 31 20.03 7.91 8.24
CA GLU A 31 19.15 7.19 9.16
C GLU A 31 18.79 5.80 8.62
N PRO A 32 18.67 4.76 9.47
CA PRO A 32 18.16 3.46 9.06
C PRO A 32 16.74 3.57 8.46
N CYS A 33 16.57 3.10 7.23
CA CYS A 33 15.26 3.09 6.57
C CYS A 33 14.34 2.05 7.22
N ALA A 34 13.17 2.50 7.69
CA ALA A 34 12.08 1.66 8.16
C ALA A 34 11.39 0.95 6.98
N THR A 35 12.09 -0.01 6.37
CA THR A 35 11.74 -0.63 5.08
C THR A 35 10.32 -1.20 5.06
N LYS A 36 9.89 -1.85 6.15
CA LYS A 36 8.53 -2.41 6.28
C LYS A 36 7.46 -1.32 6.15
N ASP A 37 7.67 -0.16 6.77
CA ASP A 37 6.69 0.92 6.77
C ASP A 37 6.66 1.63 5.41
N VAL A 38 7.82 1.87 4.81
CA VAL A 38 7.97 2.53 3.51
C VAL A 38 7.40 1.67 2.38
N ILE A 39 7.81 0.40 2.27
CA ILE A 39 7.31 -0.51 1.24
C ILE A 39 5.85 -0.88 1.49
N GLY A 40 5.44 -0.99 2.76
CA GLY A 40 4.04 -1.23 3.14
C GLY A 40 3.13 -0.07 2.72
N ALA A 41 3.55 1.18 2.92
CA ALA A 41 2.81 2.36 2.47
C ALA A 41 2.72 2.42 0.93
N TYR A 42 3.82 2.19 0.21
CA TYR A 42 3.80 2.08 -1.26
C TYR A 42 2.83 0.99 -1.75
N SER A 43 2.88 -0.19 -1.13
CA SER A 43 2.02 -1.31 -1.52
C SER A 43 0.55 -1.02 -1.27
N LEU A 44 0.24 -0.32 -0.19
CA LEU A 44 -1.11 0.12 0.13
C LEU A 44 -1.62 1.11 -0.93
N ASP A 45 -0.83 2.11 -1.30
CA ASP A 45 -1.18 3.12 -2.29
C ASP A 45 -1.45 2.51 -3.68
N VAL A 46 -0.55 1.61 -4.12
CA VAL A 46 -0.73 0.85 -5.37
C VAL A 46 -2.00 0.01 -5.30
N MET A 47 -2.17 -0.80 -4.25
CA MET A 47 -3.32 -1.69 -4.12
C MET A 47 -4.65 -0.91 -4.11
N THR A 48 -4.74 0.21 -3.38
CA THR A 48 -5.99 0.98 -3.32
C THR A 48 -6.30 1.65 -4.65
N SER A 49 -5.27 2.14 -5.35
CA SER A 49 -5.43 2.71 -6.68
C SER A 49 -5.85 1.65 -7.70
N THR A 50 -5.21 0.48 -7.69
CA THR A 50 -5.49 -0.55 -8.70
C THR A 50 -6.77 -1.32 -8.46
N SER A 51 -7.05 -1.70 -7.21
CA SER A 51 -8.15 -2.61 -6.85
C SER A 51 -9.44 -1.85 -6.51
N PHE A 52 -9.31 -0.65 -5.94
CA PHE A 52 -10.46 0.13 -5.47
C PHE A 52 -10.62 1.46 -6.21
N SER A 53 -9.72 1.79 -7.15
CA SER A 53 -9.70 3.09 -7.85
C SER A 53 -9.61 4.28 -6.88
N VAL A 54 -9.01 4.09 -5.71
CA VAL A 54 -8.81 5.12 -4.68
C VAL A 54 -7.33 5.47 -4.61
N ASN A 55 -7.00 6.68 -5.04
CA ASN A 55 -5.65 7.22 -4.94
C ASN A 55 -5.45 7.83 -3.56
N ILE A 56 -4.49 7.30 -2.81
CA ILE A 56 -4.07 7.82 -1.51
C ILE A 56 -2.55 8.05 -1.51
N ASP A 57 -2.05 8.67 -0.44
CA ASP A 57 -0.64 9.02 -0.25
C ASP A 57 -0.19 8.58 1.14
N SER A 58 -0.12 7.27 1.37
CA SER A 58 0.21 6.69 2.68
C SER A 58 1.64 6.99 3.10
N LEU A 59 2.53 7.26 2.13
CA LEU A 59 3.94 7.59 2.35
C LEU A 59 4.11 8.98 2.98
N ASN A 60 3.36 9.99 2.53
CA ASN A 60 3.48 11.35 3.10
C ASN A 60 2.36 11.68 4.10
N LYS A 61 1.24 10.96 4.09
CA LYS A 61 0.07 11.20 4.97
C LYS A 61 -0.34 9.93 5.73
N PRO A 62 0.54 9.36 6.58
CA PRO A 62 0.26 8.10 7.27
C PRO A 62 -0.92 8.17 8.26
N SER A 63 -1.30 9.38 8.69
CA SER A 63 -2.42 9.63 9.60
C SER A 63 -3.75 9.88 8.89
N ASP A 64 -3.80 9.77 7.56
CA ASP A 64 -5.04 9.86 6.82
C ASP A 64 -6.04 8.79 7.31
N PRO A 65 -7.32 9.14 7.56
CA PRO A 65 -8.29 8.18 8.08
C PRO A 65 -8.44 6.94 7.20
N PHE A 66 -8.42 7.07 5.88
CA PHE A 66 -8.55 5.92 4.97
C PHE A 66 -7.34 5.00 5.09
N VAL A 67 -6.13 5.57 5.16
CA VAL A 67 -4.87 4.84 5.39
C VAL A 67 -4.92 4.06 6.70
N ILE A 68 -5.36 4.69 7.79
CA ILE A 68 -5.47 4.05 9.11
C ILE A 68 -6.45 2.88 9.07
N HIS A 69 -7.64 3.08 8.50
CA HIS A 69 -8.65 2.02 8.43
C HIS A 69 -8.20 0.85 7.56
N MET A 70 -7.51 1.10 6.44
CA MET A 70 -6.97 0.03 5.59
C MET A 70 -5.80 -0.70 6.21
N LYS A 71 -4.88 0.01 6.86
CA LYS A 71 -3.83 -0.65 7.65
C LYS A 71 -4.45 -1.52 8.74
N LYS A 72 -5.51 -1.06 9.42
CA LYS A 72 -6.22 -1.86 10.43
C LYS A 72 -6.87 -3.10 9.81
N LEU A 73 -7.54 -2.98 8.66
CA LEU A 73 -8.16 -4.11 7.97
C LEU A 73 -7.14 -5.19 7.56
N LEU A 74 -6.01 -4.77 7.00
CA LEU A 74 -4.95 -5.68 6.55
C LEU A 74 -4.24 -6.36 7.74
N THR A 75 -4.12 -5.67 8.87
CA THR A 75 -3.47 -6.20 10.08
C THR A 75 -4.42 -6.99 10.99
N SER A 76 -5.73 -6.73 10.93
CA SER A 76 -6.73 -7.38 11.79
C SER A 76 -7.05 -8.82 11.40
N GLY A 77 -6.35 -9.38 10.41
CA GLY A 77 -6.50 -10.79 10.02
C GLY A 77 -7.77 -11.11 9.25
N LEU A 78 -8.53 -10.10 8.79
CA LEU A 78 -9.74 -10.33 7.96
C LEU A 78 -9.41 -11.04 6.64
N LEU A 79 -8.18 -10.89 6.16
CA LEU A 79 -7.62 -11.59 4.99
C LEU A 79 -6.80 -12.83 5.38
N ASN A 80 -6.94 -13.36 6.59
CA ASN A 80 -6.31 -14.62 6.96
C ASN A 80 -6.80 -15.70 5.98
N PRO A 81 -5.90 -16.43 5.30
CA PRO A 81 -6.26 -17.49 4.38
C PRO A 81 -7.25 -18.49 4.97
N LEU A 82 -7.19 -18.75 6.28
CA LEU A 82 -8.12 -19.64 6.99
C LEU A 82 -9.56 -19.09 7.02
N ILE A 83 -9.75 -17.78 7.17
CA ILE A 83 -11.08 -17.16 7.14
C ILE A 83 -11.67 -17.25 5.73
N ILE A 84 -10.86 -17.01 4.70
CA ILE A 84 -11.28 -17.14 3.30
C ILE A 84 -11.62 -18.61 2.96
N LEU A 85 -10.82 -19.55 3.46
CA LEU A 85 -11.01 -20.99 3.22
C LEU A 85 -12.26 -21.53 3.92
N VAL A 86 -12.46 -21.20 5.20
CA VAL A 86 -13.61 -21.67 6.00
C VAL A 86 -14.89 -20.94 5.59
N GLY A 87 -14.80 -19.65 5.25
CA GLY A 87 -15.94 -18.86 4.76
C GLY A 87 -16.50 -19.34 3.42
N ASN A 88 -15.72 -20.08 2.63
CA ASN A 88 -16.18 -20.76 1.42
C ASN A 88 -16.79 -22.16 1.67
N LEU A 89 -16.73 -22.67 2.90
CA LEU A 89 -17.26 -23.98 3.32
C LEU A 89 -18.59 -23.89 4.11
N LEU A 90 -19.10 -22.68 4.35
CA LEU A 90 -20.41 -22.39 4.92
C LEU A 90 -21.31 -21.77 3.85
#